data_AF-A0A1G4RJI2-F1
#
_entry.id   AF-A0A1G4RJI2-F1
#
_cell.length_a   1.000
_cell.length_b   1.000
_cell.length_c   1.000
_cell.angle_alpha   90.00
_cell.angle_beta   90.00
_cell.angle_gamma   90.00
#
_symmetry.space_group_name_H-M   'P 1'
#
loop_
_entity.id
_entity.type
_entity.pdbx_description
1 polymer ?
#
loop_
_entity_poly.entity_id
_entity_poly.type
_entity_poly.pdbx_seq_one_letter_code
_entity_poly.pdbx_strand_id
1 'polypeptide(L)'
;MKRISIMAFAVILVSCNKLSPAGFWKGFDSDHIIKSASDQGPWGGTRTIAWKNRLRNYNSQDVIRFAEGNGWRLLQTMVIDTIRNKKISIRNEGNKTPDKADLAVYGGNTEADLSFSGCVNDYCTLYEFNSGWTYVTEGEAMIAKGYVLVDANKHRMTMFHSWGEW
;
A
#
# COMPACT_ATOMS: atom_id res chain seq x y z
N MET A 1 -24.54 52.47 21.40
CA MET A 1 -24.80 51.23 20.64
C MET A 1 -23.52 50.81 19.91
N LYS A 2 -22.73 49.90 20.48
CA LYS A 2 -21.53 49.36 19.82
C LYS A 2 -21.85 47.95 19.32
N ARG A 3 -21.94 47.80 18.00
CA ARG A 3 -22.04 46.51 17.32
C ARG A 3 -20.64 45.90 17.29
N ILE A 4 -20.39 44.87 18.08
CA ILE A 4 -19.18 44.06 17.95
C ILE A 4 -19.61 42.82 17.18
N SER A 5 -19.21 42.79 15.90
CA SER A 5 -19.43 41.68 14.98
C SER A 5 -18.76 40.41 15.52
N ILE A 6 -19.57 39.38 15.76
CA ILE A 6 -19.08 38.03 16.05
C ILE A 6 -18.55 37.46 14.74
N MET A 7 -17.23 37.40 14.60
CA MET A 7 -16.57 36.72 13.49
C MET A 7 -16.56 35.22 13.80
N ALA A 8 -17.59 34.51 13.34
CA ALA A 8 -17.68 33.06 13.44
C ALA A 8 -16.64 32.44 12.49
N PHE A 9 -15.53 31.95 13.04
CA PHE A 9 -14.54 31.16 12.32
C PHE A 9 -15.11 29.76 12.13
N ALA A 10 -15.93 29.57 11.09
CA ALA A 10 -16.38 28.27 10.65
C ALA A 10 -15.18 27.50 10.08
N VAL A 11 -14.44 26.81 10.94
CA VAL A 11 -13.49 25.79 10.51
C VAL A 11 -14.32 24.63 9.94
N ILE A 12 -14.61 24.71 8.65
CA ILE A 12 -15.12 23.55 7.92
C ILE A 12 -13.95 22.58 7.86
N LEU A 13 -13.89 21.68 8.86
CA LEU A 13 -13.04 20.50 8.83
C LEU A 13 -13.56 19.58 7.73
N VAL A 14 -13.34 19.96 6.48
CA VAL A 14 -13.36 18.99 5.38
C VAL A 14 -12.21 18.06 5.72
N SER A 15 -12.52 16.89 6.26
CA SER A 15 -11.56 15.84 6.55
C SER A 15 -10.92 15.42 5.24
N CYS A 16 -9.87 16.13 4.86
CA CYS A 16 -8.95 15.68 3.85
C CYS A 16 -8.23 14.47 4.49
N ASN A 17 -8.77 13.27 4.27
CA ASN A 17 -8.21 12.00 4.78
C ASN A 17 -6.79 11.69 4.25
N LYS A 18 -6.14 12.66 3.59
CA LYS A 18 -4.75 12.67 3.14
C LYS A 18 -3.75 13.06 4.23
N LEU A 19 -4.14 13.10 5.51
CA LEU A 19 -3.26 13.48 6.62
C LEU A 19 -1.96 12.65 6.70
N SER A 20 -1.94 11.42 6.16
CA SER A 20 -0.68 10.73 5.88
C SER A 20 -0.77 9.82 4.64
N PRO A 21 0.29 9.74 3.82
CA PRO A 21 0.35 8.88 2.63
C PRO A 21 -0.05 7.44 2.93
N ALA A 22 -0.98 6.89 2.14
CA ALA A 22 -1.52 5.53 2.30
C ALA A 22 -2.17 5.23 3.67
N GLY A 23 -2.49 6.24 4.50
CA GLY A 23 -2.99 6.02 5.87
C GLY A 23 -4.41 5.48 5.94
N PHE A 24 -5.22 5.82 4.95
CA PHE A 24 -6.60 5.34 4.81
C PHE A 24 -6.68 3.81 4.77
N TRP A 25 -5.64 3.10 4.33
CA TRP A 25 -5.61 1.64 4.28
C TRP A 25 -5.84 0.96 5.63
N LYS A 26 -5.53 1.62 6.76
CA LYS A 26 -5.85 1.08 8.09
C LYS A 26 -7.36 0.81 8.28
N GLY A 27 -8.22 1.51 7.55
CA GLY A 27 -9.68 1.34 7.61
C GLY A 27 -10.24 0.25 6.69
N PHE A 28 -9.43 -0.43 5.88
CA PHE A 28 -9.93 -1.46 4.96
C PHE A 28 -10.46 -2.69 5.68
N ASP A 29 -9.66 -3.22 6.62
CA ASP A 29 -9.99 -4.37 7.45
C ASP A 29 -9.18 -4.30 8.75
N SER A 30 -9.50 -3.32 9.61
CA SER A 30 -8.69 -2.95 10.79
C SER A 30 -8.43 -4.13 11.73
N ASP A 31 -9.42 -5.00 11.89
CA ASP A 31 -9.40 -6.09 12.87
C ASP A 31 -8.45 -7.22 12.46
N HIS A 32 -8.06 -7.26 11.19
CA HIS A 32 -7.23 -8.32 10.62
C HIS A 32 -5.82 -7.84 10.25
N ILE A 33 -5.43 -6.63 10.67
CA ILE A 33 -4.05 -6.14 10.54
C ILE A 33 -3.14 -6.97 11.45
N ILE A 34 -2.18 -7.67 10.84
CA ILE A 34 -1.16 -8.45 11.56
C ILE A 34 0.18 -7.72 11.64
N LYS A 35 0.40 -6.74 10.76
CA LYS A 35 1.62 -5.92 10.75
C LYS A 35 1.29 -4.54 10.17
N SER A 36 1.84 -3.50 10.79
CA SER A 36 1.79 -2.14 10.26
C SER A 36 3.11 -1.45 10.57
N ALA A 37 3.78 -0.98 9.53
CA ALA A 37 4.99 -0.18 9.62
C ALA A 37 4.77 1.12 8.85
N SER A 38 5.32 2.20 9.39
CA SER A 38 5.17 3.53 8.81
C SER A 38 6.37 4.36 9.19
N ASP A 39 7.25 4.61 8.22
CA ASP A 39 8.30 5.61 8.35
C ASP A 39 7.83 6.89 7.68
N GLN A 40 7.87 8.01 8.39
CA GLN A 40 7.31 9.29 7.96
C GLN A 40 8.33 10.37 8.30
N GLY A 41 9.30 10.55 7.41
CA GLY A 41 10.29 11.61 7.49
C GLY A 41 9.77 12.92 6.90
N PRO A 42 10.49 14.02 7.16
CA PRO A 42 10.15 15.34 6.61
C PRO A 42 10.22 15.38 5.07
N TRP A 43 11.01 14.50 4.46
CA TRP A 43 11.26 14.50 3.01
C TRP A 43 10.61 13.33 2.28
N GLY A 44 10.02 12.37 2.99
CA GLY A 44 9.52 11.14 2.40
C GLY A 44 9.28 10.05 3.42
N GLY A 45 8.95 8.86 2.93
CA GLY A 45 8.76 7.73 3.82
C GLY A 45 8.18 6.51 3.14
N THR A 46 7.97 5.48 3.97
CA THR A 46 7.34 4.23 3.55
C THR A 46 6.17 3.88 4.44
N ARG A 47 5.23 3.12 3.88
CA ARG A 47 4.16 2.51 4.64
C ARG A 47 3.93 1.10 4.16
N THR A 48 3.88 0.18 5.11
CA THR A 48 3.50 -1.22 4.89
C THR A 48 2.38 -1.59 5.83
N ILE A 49 1.36 -2.26 5.32
CA ILE A 49 0.32 -2.88 6.17
C ILE A 49 0.06 -4.27 5.62
N ALA A 50 0.04 -5.27 6.50
CA ALA A 50 -0.28 -6.64 6.16
C ALA A 50 -1.51 -7.09 6.94
N TRP A 51 -2.38 -7.82 6.24
CA TRP A 51 -3.61 -8.37 6.78
C TRP A 51 -3.68 -9.88 6.60
N LYS A 52 -4.37 -10.55 7.52
CA LYS A 52 -4.64 -11.99 7.44
C LYS A 52 -6.03 -12.32 7.98
N ASN A 53 -6.90 -12.83 7.12
CA ASN A 53 -8.25 -13.21 7.47
C ASN A 53 -8.55 -14.60 6.89
N ARG A 54 -8.92 -15.55 7.74
CA ARG A 54 -9.23 -16.93 7.33
C ARG A 54 -10.70 -17.15 6.95
N LEU A 55 -11.56 -16.20 7.29
CA LEU A 55 -13.02 -16.29 7.13
C LEU A 55 -13.54 -15.42 5.99
N ARG A 56 -12.74 -14.44 5.55
CA ARG A 56 -13.07 -13.51 4.48
C ARG A 56 -12.01 -13.53 3.40
N ASN A 57 -12.46 -13.44 2.15
CA ASN A 57 -11.59 -13.31 0.99
C ASN A 57 -11.38 -11.83 0.66
N TYR A 58 -10.12 -11.43 0.48
CA TYR A 58 -9.75 -10.14 -0.11
C TYR A 58 -10.01 -10.17 -1.62
N ASN A 59 -11.24 -9.81 -2.00
CA ASN A 59 -11.65 -9.75 -3.40
C ASN A 59 -11.03 -8.52 -4.10
N SER A 60 -10.51 -8.72 -5.31
CA SER A 60 -9.99 -7.69 -6.21
C SER A 60 -10.89 -6.45 -6.28
N GLN A 61 -12.21 -6.64 -6.43
CA GLN A 61 -13.14 -5.52 -6.60
C GLN A 61 -13.21 -4.64 -5.36
N ASP A 62 -13.18 -5.23 -4.16
CA ASP A 62 -13.23 -4.47 -2.92
C ASP A 62 -11.93 -3.70 -2.68
N VAL A 63 -10.78 -4.34 -2.96
CA VAL A 63 -9.45 -3.72 -2.87
C VAL A 63 -9.34 -2.53 -3.83
N ILE A 64 -9.72 -2.71 -5.10
CA ILE A 64 -9.66 -1.66 -6.12
C ILE A 64 -10.62 -0.53 -5.78
N ARG A 65 -11.89 -0.83 -5.46
CA ARG A 65 -12.89 0.19 -5.10
C ARG A 65 -12.45 0.99 -3.87
N PHE A 66 -11.86 0.34 -2.87
CA PHE A 66 -11.38 1.01 -1.69
C PHE A 66 -10.20 1.94 -2.00
N ALA A 67 -9.24 1.50 -2.82
CA ALA A 67 -8.13 2.34 -3.27
C ALA A 67 -8.62 3.56 -4.06
N GLU A 68 -9.48 3.33 -5.06
CA GLU A 68 -10.04 4.38 -5.93
C GLU A 68 -10.92 5.37 -5.17
N GLY A 69 -11.73 4.89 -4.23
CA GLY A 69 -12.51 5.74 -3.33
C GLY A 69 -11.64 6.65 -2.45
N ASN A 70 -10.35 6.34 -2.28
CA ASN A 70 -9.38 7.14 -1.54
C ASN A 70 -8.38 7.88 -2.45
N GLY A 71 -8.66 7.94 -3.76
CA GLY A 71 -7.90 8.72 -4.74
C GLY A 71 -6.68 8.02 -5.33
N TRP A 72 -6.49 6.72 -5.08
CA TRP A 72 -5.50 5.92 -5.78
C TRP A 72 -6.08 5.36 -7.08
N ARG A 73 -5.40 5.51 -8.21
CA ARG A 73 -5.91 5.02 -9.50
C ARG A 73 -5.21 3.73 -9.90
N LEU A 74 -5.98 2.68 -10.20
CA LEU A 74 -5.40 1.42 -10.70
C LEU A 74 -4.65 1.68 -12.02
N LEU A 75 -3.43 1.18 -12.12
CA LEU A 75 -2.62 1.24 -13.34
C LEU A 75 -2.58 -0.12 -14.03
N GLN A 76 -2.27 -1.17 -13.27
CA GLN A 76 -2.19 -2.51 -13.79
C GLN A 76 -2.42 -3.57 -12.72
N THR A 77 -2.76 -4.77 -13.18
CA THR A 77 -2.86 -5.98 -12.37
C THR A 77 -1.94 -7.03 -12.98
N MET A 78 -1.10 -7.64 -12.14
CA MET A 78 -0.11 -8.63 -12.56
C MET A 78 -0.28 -9.90 -11.74
N VAL A 79 -0.12 -11.06 -12.39
CA VAL A 79 0.00 -12.35 -11.70
C VAL A 79 1.48 -12.63 -11.49
N ILE A 80 1.87 -12.68 -10.23
CA ILE A 80 3.22 -13.00 -9.80
C ILE A 80 3.31 -14.51 -9.60
N ASP A 81 3.76 -15.22 -10.64
CA ASP A 81 4.12 -16.64 -10.56
C ASP A 81 5.52 -16.76 -9.93
N THR A 82 5.60 -17.22 -8.68
CA THR A 82 6.86 -17.32 -7.94
C THR A 82 7.75 -18.47 -8.39
N ILE A 83 7.22 -19.46 -9.12
CA ILE A 83 8.01 -20.57 -9.69
C ILE A 83 8.72 -20.10 -10.97
N ARG A 84 8.00 -19.39 -11.85
CA ARG A 84 8.52 -18.95 -13.15
C ARG A 84 9.31 -17.65 -13.07
N ASN A 85 8.92 -16.71 -12.19
CA ASN A 85 9.55 -15.40 -12.09
C ASN A 85 10.69 -15.39 -11.07
N LYS A 86 11.72 -16.23 -11.26
CA LYS A 86 12.95 -16.26 -10.43
C LYS A 86 13.68 -14.90 -10.30
N LYS A 87 13.33 -13.89 -11.11
CA LYS A 87 13.85 -12.51 -11.02
C LYS A 87 13.16 -11.67 -9.95
N ILE A 88 12.00 -12.08 -9.46
CA ILE A 88 11.40 -11.49 -8.28
C ILE A 88 12.19 -12.02 -7.10
N SER A 89 13.04 -11.16 -6.57
CA SER A 89 13.88 -11.57 -5.45
C SER A 89 12.97 -11.83 -4.24
N ILE A 90 12.90 -13.09 -3.79
CA ILE A 90 12.33 -13.44 -2.49
C ILE A 90 13.36 -13.04 -1.44
N ARG A 91 13.67 -11.75 -1.37
CA ARG A 91 14.61 -11.21 -0.40
C ARG A 91 13.87 -10.89 0.88
N ASN A 92 14.52 -11.17 2.01
CA ASN A 92 14.21 -10.70 3.36
C ASN A 92 13.43 -11.63 4.32
N GLU A 93 13.11 -12.88 3.96
CA GLU A 93 12.48 -13.85 4.90
C GLU A 93 13.41 -15.00 5.35
N GLY A 94 14.65 -15.05 4.85
CA GLY A 94 15.59 -16.15 5.13
C GLY A 94 15.13 -17.49 4.52
N ASN A 95 15.35 -18.60 5.23
CA ASN A 95 15.02 -19.97 4.78
C ASN A 95 13.55 -20.39 5.02
N LYS A 96 12.64 -19.44 5.24
CA LYS A 96 11.23 -19.78 5.48
C LYS A 96 10.55 -20.27 4.20
N THR A 97 9.71 -21.29 4.35
CA THR A 97 8.81 -21.72 3.29
C THR A 97 7.72 -20.67 3.04
N PRO A 98 7.14 -20.58 1.82
CA PRO A 98 6.17 -19.52 1.49
C PRO A 98 4.92 -19.47 2.38
N ASP A 99 4.50 -20.61 2.94
CA ASP A 99 3.39 -20.73 3.90
C ASP A 99 3.73 -20.18 5.29
N LYS A 100 5.02 -20.12 5.64
CA LYS A 100 5.54 -19.58 6.90
C LYS A 100 6.08 -18.17 6.77
N ALA A 101 6.33 -17.70 5.56
CA ALA A 101 6.77 -16.34 5.28
C ALA A 101 5.59 -15.35 5.36
N ASP A 102 5.86 -14.11 5.77
CA ASP A 102 4.88 -13.05 5.64
C ASP A 102 4.67 -12.76 4.15
N LEU A 103 3.41 -12.51 3.78
CA LEU A 103 3.11 -11.94 2.48
C LEU A 103 3.62 -10.50 2.49
N ALA A 104 4.58 -10.16 1.65
CA ALA A 104 5.18 -8.83 1.68
C ALA A 104 5.58 -8.33 0.30
N VAL A 105 5.59 -7.01 0.18
CA VAL A 105 6.18 -6.25 -0.92
C VAL A 105 7.29 -5.40 -0.31
N TYR A 106 8.48 -5.46 -0.90
CA TYR A 106 9.60 -4.58 -0.56
C TYR A 106 10.07 -3.87 -1.83
N GLY A 107 10.75 -2.72 -1.69
CA GLY A 107 11.35 -2.02 -2.81
C GLY A 107 11.04 -0.53 -2.83
N GLY A 108 10.92 0.01 -4.05
CA GLY A 108 10.65 1.41 -4.33
C GLY A 108 9.50 1.61 -5.31
N ASN A 109 9.61 2.64 -6.14
CA ASN A 109 8.58 3.05 -7.11
C ASN A 109 8.78 2.49 -8.52
N THR A 110 9.81 1.64 -8.72
CA THR A 110 10.15 1.04 -10.01
C THR A 110 10.07 -0.48 -9.95
N GLU A 111 9.72 -1.14 -11.05
CA GLU A 111 9.65 -2.60 -11.12
C GLU A 111 11.00 -3.28 -10.80
N ALA A 112 12.12 -2.63 -11.13
CA ALA A 112 13.46 -3.16 -10.89
C ALA A 112 13.79 -3.29 -9.39
N ASP A 113 13.14 -2.48 -8.54
CA ASP A 113 13.37 -2.45 -7.10
C ASP A 113 12.40 -3.34 -6.33
N LEU A 114 11.37 -3.89 -6.99
CA LEU A 114 10.34 -4.66 -6.33
C LEU A 114 10.79 -6.08 -6.00
N SER A 115 10.43 -6.50 -4.80
CA SER A 115 10.63 -7.86 -4.30
C SER A 115 9.41 -8.31 -3.51
N PHE A 116 9.12 -9.61 -3.57
CA PHE A 116 7.91 -10.19 -2.98
C PHE A 116 8.24 -11.44 -2.19
N SER A 117 7.50 -11.68 -1.11
CA SER A 117 7.58 -12.92 -0.33
C SER A 117 6.19 -13.44 0.05
N GLY A 118 6.12 -14.71 0.45
CA GLY A 118 4.92 -15.29 1.07
C GLY A 118 3.80 -15.70 0.13
N CYS A 119 4.01 -15.73 -1.20
CA CYS A 119 3.03 -16.28 -2.13
C CYS A 119 2.87 -17.79 -1.92
N VAL A 120 1.67 -18.22 -1.53
CA VAL A 120 1.33 -19.63 -1.30
C VAL A 120 0.51 -20.11 -2.49
N ASN A 121 0.66 -21.39 -2.85
CA ASN A 121 0.05 -22.01 -4.03
C ASN A 121 0.55 -21.37 -5.35
N ASP A 122 1.84 -21.04 -5.38
CA ASP A 122 2.63 -20.70 -6.56
C ASP A 122 2.30 -19.40 -7.29
N TYR A 123 1.33 -18.62 -6.82
CA TYR A 123 1.12 -17.26 -7.32
C TYR A 123 0.54 -16.26 -6.31
N CYS A 124 0.73 -14.98 -6.62
CA CYS A 124 0.02 -13.85 -6.02
C CYS A 124 -0.56 -12.97 -7.12
N THR A 125 -1.53 -12.13 -6.76
CA THR A 125 -1.97 -11.01 -7.61
C THR A 125 -1.43 -9.71 -7.04
N LEU A 126 -0.73 -8.95 -7.88
CA LEU A 126 -0.22 -7.63 -7.57
C LEU A 126 -1.07 -6.58 -8.28
N TYR A 127 -1.59 -5.62 -7.53
CA TYR A 127 -2.25 -4.43 -8.04
C TYR A 127 -1.31 -3.24 -7.87
N GLU A 128 -1.00 -2.58 -8.97
CA GLU A 128 -0.23 -1.35 -8.97
C GLU A 128 -1.16 -0.16 -9.14
N PHE A 129 -0.99 0.83 -8.26
CA PHE A 129 -1.77 2.05 -8.24
C PHE A 129 -0.87 3.27 -8.41
N ASN A 130 -1.38 4.28 -9.09
CA ASN A 130 -0.93 5.65 -8.94
C ASN A 130 -1.49 6.18 -7.62
N SER A 131 -0.61 6.58 -6.69
CA SER A 131 -1.04 7.00 -5.35
C SER A 131 -1.44 8.47 -5.27
N GLY A 132 -1.13 9.26 -6.30
CA GLY A 132 -1.24 10.72 -6.32
C GLY A 132 -0.19 11.45 -5.48
N TRP A 133 0.72 10.72 -4.80
CA TRP A 133 1.90 11.30 -4.14
C TRP A 133 3.08 11.32 -5.12
N THR A 134 4.14 12.04 -4.76
CA THR A 134 5.36 12.10 -5.57
C THR A 134 6.52 11.43 -4.86
N TYR A 135 7.46 10.90 -5.64
CA TYR A 135 8.81 10.58 -5.19
C TYR A 135 9.81 11.31 -6.07
N VAL A 136 11.03 11.51 -5.58
CA VAL A 136 12.08 12.15 -6.36
C VAL A 136 13.18 11.14 -6.60
N THR A 137 13.63 11.05 -7.85
CA THR A 137 14.79 10.23 -8.25
C THR A 137 15.64 11.06 -9.20
N GLU A 138 16.94 11.08 -8.98
CA GLU A 138 17.89 11.85 -9.83
C GLU A 138 17.50 13.34 -10.00
N GLY A 139 16.83 13.93 -9.00
CA GLY A 139 16.37 15.32 -9.02
C GLY A 139 15.05 15.56 -9.76
N GLU A 140 14.42 14.52 -10.32
CA GLU A 140 13.14 14.62 -11.00
C GLU A 140 12.00 14.09 -10.13
N ALA A 141 10.92 14.88 -10.02
CA ALA A 141 9.71 14.47 -9.31
C ALA A 141 8.82 13.60 -10.21
N MET A 142 8.55 12.39 -9.76
CA MET A 142 7.71 11.41 -10.43
C MET A 142 6.53 11.01 -9.53
N ILE A 143 5.50 10.39 -10.10
CA ILE A 143 4.34 9.94 -9.32
C ILE A 143 4.67 8.64 -8.60
N ALA A 144 4.50 8.63 -7.28
CA ALA A 144 4.67 7.47 -6.43
C ALA A 144 3.62 6.39 -6.73
N LYS A 145 4.08 5.15 -6.67
CA LYS A 145 3.32 3.93 -6.88
C LYS A 145 2.95 3.32 -5.55
N GLY A 146 1.70 2.91 -5.44
CA GLY A 146 1.21 2.08 -4.35
C GLY A 146 1.00 0.66 -4.86
N TYR A 147 1.36 -0.32 -4.04
CA TYR A 147 1.27 -1.73 -4.40
C TYR A 147 0.38 -2.45 -3.39
N VAL A 148 -0.50 -3.31 -3.90
CA VAL A 148 -1.24 -4.26 -3.07
C VAL A 148 -1.01 -5.67 -3.60
N LEU A 149 -0.49 -6.54 -2.77
CA LEU A 149 -0.24 -7.95 -3.07
C LEU A 149 -1.27 -8.79 -2.33
N VAL A 150 -1.95 -9.70 -3.04
CA VAL A 150 -2.93 -10.63 -2.49
C VAL A 150 -2.49 -12.05 -2.83
N ASP A 151 -2.52 -12.95 -1.85
CA ASP A 151 -2.16 -14.36 -2.09
C ASP A 151 -3.23 -15.10 -2.90
N ALA A 152 -2.86 -16.25 -3.48
CA ALA A 152 -3.78 -17.05 -4.30
C ALA A 152 -5.10 -17.40 -3.60
N ASN A 153 -5.03 -17.66 -2.29
CA ASN A 153 -6.21 -18.01 -1.47
C ASN A 153 -7.02 -16.79 -1.03
N LYS A 154 -6.53 -15.57 -1.29
CA LYS A 154 -7.15 -14.30 -0.90
C LYS A 154 -7.36 -14.14 0.60
N HIS A 155 -6.62 -14.87 1.42
CA HIS A 155 -6.69 -14.81 2.89
C HIS A 155 -5.58 -13.92 3.47
N ARG A 156 -4.59 -13.55 2.66
CA ARG A 156 -3.52 -12.62 3.04
C ARG A 156 -3.44 -11.50 2.00
N MET A 157 -3.21 -10.31 2.50
CA MET A 157 -3.00 -9.12 1.67
C MET A 157 -1.91 -8.27 2.31
N THR A 158 -1.10 -7.60 1.50
CA THR A 158 -0.15 -6.59 1.96
C THR A 158 -0.15 -5.40 1.04
N MET A 159 -0.14 -4.21 1.63
CA MET A 159 -0.01 -2.94 0.93
C MET A 159 1.37 -2.35 1.23
N PHE A 160 2.03 -1.83 0.20
CA PHE A 160 3.27 -1.09 0.30
C PHE A 160 3.17 0.22 -0.48
N HIS A 161 3.73 1.29 0.09
CA HIS A 161 3.83 2.60 -0.53
C HIS A 161 5.15 3.26 -0.12
N SER A 162 5.84 3.86 -1.08
CA SER A 162 7.02 4.70 -0.84
C SER A 162 6.85 6.02 -1.57
N TRP A 163 7.14 7.14 -0.89
CA TRP A 163 7.03 8.49 -1.47
C TRP A 163 8.14 9.39 -0.95
N GLY A 164 8.25 10.57 -1.56
CA GLY A 164 9.21 11.61 -1.22
C GLY A 164 10.60 11.38 -1.81
N GLU A 165 11.55 12.16 -1.30
CA GLU A 165 12.96 12.14 -1.66
C GLU A 165 13.68 11.03 -0.90
N TRP A 166 14.56 10.32 -1.61
CA TRP A 166 15.44 9.28 -1.09
C TRP A 166 16.89 9.57 -1.46
#